data_AF-L7FL28-F1
#
_entry.id   AF-L7FL28-F1
#
_cell.length_a   1.000
_cell.length_b   1.000
_cell.length_c   1.000
_cell.angle_alpha   90.00
_cell.angle_beta   90.00
_cell.angle_gamma   90.00
#
_symmetry.space_group_name_H-M   'P 1'
#
loop_
_entity.id
_entity.type
_entity.pdbx_description
1 polymer ?
#
loop_
_entity_poly.entity_id
_entity_poly.type
_entity_poly.pdbx_seq_one_letter_code
_entity_poly.pdbx_strand_id
1 'polypeptide(L)'
;MTQLELVYLKNVVLYMTNTSDIILFIFMNKKCKDVVDSMYINPYKLSYYNSVEKIQKLFPALQTLYLTDLITKNRKLQTDVTHLEIDFLSCSKTFSVYTIQSKNIIEKIRKLRIKFYNLDCLTSDVE
;
A
#
# COMPACT_ATOMS: atom_id res chain seq x y z
N MET A 1 4.40 6.50 -29.59
CA MET A 1 3.14 5.84 -29.16
C MET A 1 3.34 4.85 -28.00
N THR A 2 4.54 4.74 -27.39
CA THR A 2 4.88 3.74 -26.36
C THR A 2 4.64 4.18 -24.91
N GLN A 3 4.59 5.49 -24.63
CA GLN A 3 4.44 6.00 -23.26
C GLN A 3 3.03 5.80 -22.69
N LEU A 4 1.99 6.04 -23.49
CA LEU A 4 0.59 5.85 -23.06
C LEU A 4 0.27 4.39 -22.76
N GLU A 5 0.85 3.47 -23.51
CA GLU A 5 0.67 2.04 -23.29
C GLU A 5 1.24 1.60 -21.93
N LEU A 6 2.41 2.11 -21.54
CA LEU A 6 3.00 1.83 -20.24
C LEU A 6 2.16 2.42 -19.10
N VAL A 7 1.63 3.63 -19.27
CA VAL A 7 0.70 4.25 -18.30
C VAL A 7 -0.58 3.41 -18.19
N TYR A 8 -1.13 2.96 -19.32
CA TYR A 8 -2.31 2.11 -19.35
C TYR A 8 -2.07 0.79 -18.60
N LEU A 9 -0.97 0.10 -18.88
CA LEU A 9 -0.64 -1.17 -18.22
C LEU A 9 -0.41 -0.98 -16.72
N LYS A 10 0.26 0.09 -16.29
CA LYS A 10 0.39 0.43 -14.86
C LYS A 10 -0.98 0.61 -14.20
N ASN A 11 -1.90 1.31 -14.87
CA ASN A 11 -3.26 1.46 -14.37
C ASN A 11 -3.98 0.11 -14.25
N VAL A 12 -3.84 -0.78 -15.23
CA VAL A 12 -4.42 -2.13 -15.16
C VAL A 12 -3.90 -2.89 -13.93
N VAL A 13 -2.58 -2.86 -13.68
CA VAL A 13 -1.99 -3.53 -12.52
C VAL A 13 -2.53 -2.99 -11.20
N LEU A 14 -2.80 -1.68 -11.08
CA LEU A 14 -3.36 -1.08 -9.85
C LEU A 14 -4.72 -1.65 -9.44
N TYR A 15 -5.49 -2.17 -10.39
CA TYR A 15 -6.79 -2.79 -10.14
C TYR A 15 -6.72 -4.30 -9.90
N MET A 16 -5.55 -4.94 -10.04
CA MET A 16 -5.38 -6.35 -9.71
C MET A 16 -5.47 -6.57 -8.20
N THR A 17 -6.19 -7.62 -7.80
CA THR A 17 -6.47 -7.89 -6.39
C THR A 17 -5.55 -8.94 -5.79
N ASN A 18 -5.21 -9.97 -6.57
CA ASN A 18 -4.46 -11.12 -6.07
C ASN A 18 -3.01 -11.08 -6.55
N THR A 19 -2.10 -11.58 -5.71
CA THR A 19 -0.70 -11.76 -6.13
C THR A 19 -0.57 -12.75 -7.28
N SER A 20 -1.46 -13.76 -7.36
CA SER A 20 -1.42 -14.75 -8.44
C SER A 20 -1.65 -14.11 -9.80
N ASP A 21 -2.61 -13.18 -9.90
CA ASP A 21 -2.92 -12.47 -11.14
C ASP A 21 -1.74 -11.58 -11.57
N ILE A 22 -1.09 -10.92 -10.61
CA ILE A 22 0.11 -10.10 -10.84
C ILE A 22 1.27 -10.99 -11.31
N ILE A 23 1.48 -12.15 -10.68
CA ILE A 23 2.52 -13.10 -11.08
C ILE A 23 2.28 -13.61 -12.51
N LEU A 24 1.04 -14.00 -12.84
CA LEU A 24 0.66 -14.39 -14.20
C LEU A 24 0.93 -13.26 -15.18
N PHE A 25 0.57 -12.02 -14.83
CA PHE A 25 0.84 -10.85 -15.64
C PHE A 25 2.35 -10.65 -15.89
N ILE A 26 3.18 -10.75 -14.86
CA ILE A 26 4.66 -10.66 -14.99
C ILE A 26 5.18 -11.70 -15.98
N PHE A 27 4.65 -12.93 -15.94
CA PHE A 27 5.08 -14.02 -16.80
C PHE A 27 4.52 -13.97 -18.24
N MET A 28 3.57 -13.07 -18.55
CA MET A 28 3.02 -12.97 -19.91
C MET A 28 4.07 -12.55 -20.93
N ASN A 29 4.89 -11.54 -20.62
CA ASN A 29 6.00 -11.09 -21.45
C ASN A 29 6.92 -10.14 -20.67
N LYS A 30 8.10 -9.85 -21.25
CA LYS A 30 9.09 -8.94 -20.65
C LYS A 30 8.52 -7.56 -20.31
N LYS A 31 7.65 -7.01 -21.16
CA LYS A 31 7.06 -5.68 -20.95
C LYS A 31 6.15 -5.64 -19.73
N CYS A 32 5.37 -6.68 -19.48
CA CYS A 32 4.53 -6.78 -18.29
C CYS A 32 5.40 -6.85 -17.01
N LYS A 33 6.52 -7.58 -17.05
CA LYS A 33 7.51 -7.55 -15.98
C LYS A 33 8.09 -6.15 -15.77
N ASP A 34 8.53 -5.49 -16.83
CA ASP A 34 9.10 -4.13 -16.76
C ASP A 34 8.08 -3.10 -16.22
N VAL A 35 6.79 -3.29 -16.52
CA VAL A 35 5.70 -2.48 -15.96
C VAL A 35 5.65 -2.64 -14.44
N VAL A 36 5.60 -3.87 -13.93
CA VAL A 36 5.54 -4.17 -12.48
C VAL A 36 6.80 -3.71 -11.77
N ASP A 37 7.98 -4.00 -12.34
CA ASP A 37 9.28 -3.62 -11.78
C ASP A 37 9.44 -2.09 -11.66
N SER A 38 8.76 -1.31 -12.50
CA SER A 38 8.80 0.16 -12.51
C SER A 38 7.63 0.84 -11.80
N MET A 39 6.79 0.10 -11.06
CA MET A 39 5.71 0.69 -10.28
C MET A 39 6.22 1.21 -8.93
N TYR A 40 5.88 2.48 -8.63
CA TYR A 40 6.23 3.15 -7.39
C TYR A 40 5.19 2.96 -6.27
N ILE A 41 4.04 2.37 -6.58
CA ILE A 41 2.93 2.13 -5.65
C ILE A 41 2.31 0.76 -5.90
N ASN A 42 1.84 0.09 -4.85
CA ASN A 42 1.17 -1.20 -4.97
C ASN A 42 -0.31 -1.08 -5.36
N PRO A 43 -0.92 -2.15 -5.90
CA PRO A 43 -2.36 -2.21 -6.17
C PRO A 43 -3.21 -2.02 -4.91
N TYR A 44 -4.37 -1.37 -5.07
CA TYR A 44 -5.15 -0.84 -3.95
C TYR A 44 -5.69 -1.91 -3.00
N LYS A 45 -5.98 -3.11 -3.50
CA LYS A 45 -6.51 -4.20 -2.68
C LYS A 45 -5.43 -5.17 -2.21
N LEU A 46 -4.20 -5.03 -2.67
CA LEU A 46 -3.15 -6.03 -2.44
C LEU A 46 -2.72 -6.10 -0.97
N SER A 47 -2.66 -4.94 -0.30
CA SER A 47 -2.32 -4.79 1.13
C SER A 47 -3.32 -5.45 2.07
N TYR A 48 -4.55 -5.70 1.62
CA TYR A 48 -5.58 -6.32 2.44
C TYR A 48 -5.28 -7.82 2.70
N TYR A 49 -4.70 -8.50 1.71
CA TYR A 49 -4.50 -9.95 1.75
C TYR A 49 -3.03 -10.37 1.92
N ASN A 50 -2.07 -9.45 1.73
CA ASN A 50 -0.64 -9.77 1.68
C ASN A 50 0.16 -8.97 2.71
N SER A 51 1.24 -9.57 3.20
CA SER A 51 2.22 -8.85 4.03
C SER A 51 2.99 -7.82 3.20
N VAL A 52 3.49 -6.78 3.88
CA VAL A 52 4.29 -5.73 3.24
C VAL A 52 5.55 -6.29 2.60
N GLU A 53 6.24 -7.24 3.26
CA GLU A 53 7.42 -7.91 2.71
C GLU A 53 7.14 -8.59 1.36
N LYS A 54 5.98 -9.24 1.23
CA LYS A 54 5.60 -9.90 -0.03
C LYS A 54 5.31 -8.89 -1.13
N ILE A 55 4.72 -7.74 -0.78
CA ILE A 55 4.46 -6.65 -1.71
C ILE A 55 5.79 -6.03 -2.18
N GLN A 56 6.72 -5.74 -1.28
CA GLN A 56 8.04 -5.19 -1.63
C GLN A 56 8.85 -6.12 -2.54
N LYS A 57 8.75 -7.45 -2.35
CA LYS A 57 9.39 -8.43 -3.25
C LYS A 57 8.80 -8.41 -4.66
N LEU A 58 7.52 -8.10 -4.81
CA LEU A 58 6.85 -8.02 -6.11
C LEU A 58 7.09 -6.68 -6.82
N PHE A 59 7.25 -5.60 -6.04
CA PHE A 59 7.41 -4.25 -6.56
C PHE A 59 8.76 -3.67 -6.10
N PRO A 60 9.86 -3.97 -6.80
CA PRO A 60 11.20 -3.58 -6.35
C PRO A 60 11.43 -2.06 -6.33
N ALA A 61 10.74 -1.30 -7.18
CA ALA A 61 10.81 0.17 -7.20
C ALA A 61 9.81 0.84 -6.25
N LEU A 62 9.16 0.11 -5.33
CA LEU A 62 8.10 0.65 -4.48
C LEU A 62 8.60 1.80 -3.60
N GLN A 63 8.05 3.00 -3.80
CA GLN A 63 8.33 4.19 -2.99
C GLN A 63 7.16 4.54 -2.06
N THR A 64 5.93 4.26 -2.49
CA THR A 64 4.70 4.55 -1.78
C THR A 64 3.99 3.25 -1.46
N LEU A 65 3.75 3.00 -0.19
CA LEU A 65 2.97 1.84 0.24
C LEU A 65 1.53 2.27 0.53
N TYR A 66 0.60 1.73 -0.25
CA TYR A 66 -0.83 1.87 -0.02
C TYR A 66 -1.31 0.79 0.94
N LEU A 67 -1.91 1.20 2.05
CA LEU A 67 -2.39 0.37 3.15
C LEU A 67 -3.88 0.59 3.37
N THR A 68 -4.65 -0.49 3.33
CA THR A 68 -6.09 -0.50 3.65
C THR A 68 -6.39 -0.91 5.09
N ASP A 69 -5.39 -1.44 5.79
CA ASP A 69 -5.47 -1.83 7.18
C ASP A 69 -4.07 -1.74 7.80
N LEU A 70 -3.99 -1.24 9.04
CA LEU A 70 -2.76 -1.23 9.84
C LEU A 70 -2.67 -2.43 10.78
N ILE A 71 -3.72 -3.25 10.86
CA ILE A 71 -3.86 -4.28 11.89
C ILE A 71 -2.82 -5.39 11.72
N THR A 72 -1.83 -5.32 12.61
CA THR A 72 -1.11 -6.39 13.34
C THR A 72 -0.18 -7.36 12.61
N LYS A 73 -0.19 -7.48 11.28
CA LYS A 73 0.81 -8.35 10.60
C LYS A 73 2.14 -7.66 10.30
N ASN A 74 2.21 -6.33 10.38
CA ASN A 74 3.41 -5.56 10.04
C ASN A 74 4.14 -5.08 11.30
N ARG A 75 4.46 -5.99 12.23
CA ARG A 75 5.23 -5.69 13.46
C ARG A 75 6.61 -5.09 13.19
N LYS A 76 7.08 -5.15 11.94
CA LYS A 76 8.20 -4.37 11.44
C LYS A 76 7.74 -3.66 10.17
N LEU A 77 7.11 -2.49 10.30
CA LEU A 77 7.19 -1.44 9.28
C LEU A 77 8.64 -0.91 9.22
N GLN A 78 9.65 -1.78 9.20
CA GLN A 78 11.00 -1.47 8.72
C GLN A 78 10.90 -1.41 7.21
N THR A 79 10.26 -0.35 6.73
CA THR A 79 10.01 -0.17 5.32
C THR A 79 10.93 0.93 4.83
N ASP A 80 11.82 0.58 3.90
CA ASP A 80 12.59 1.53 3.09
C ASP A 80 11.71 2.38 2.15
N VAL A 81 10.38 2.19 2.23
CA VAL A 81 9.43 3.02 1.49
C VAL A 81 9.48 4.45 2.01
N THR A 82 9.43 5.38 1.08
CA THR A 82 9.51 6.82 1.33
C THR A 82 8.17 7.37 1.83
N HIS A 83 7.06 6.84 1.32
CA HIS A 83 5.72 7.37 1.59
C HIS A 83 4.72 6.27 1.95
N LEU A 84 3.71 6.66 2.73
CA LEU A 84 2.56 5.84 3.10
C LEU A 84 1.26 6.53 2.67
N GLU A 85 0.38 5.78 2.01
CA GLU A 85 -1.01 6.14 1.81
C GLU A 85 -1.89 5.18 2.60
N ILE A 86 -2.70 5.70 3.52
CA ILE A 86 -3.50 4.88 4.41
C ILE A 86 -4.99 5.14 4.16
N ASP A 87 -5.74 4.09 3.85
CA ASP A 87 -7.18 4.13 3.59
C ASP A 87 -7.96 3.27 4.59
N PHE A 88 -8.48 3.93 5.62
CA PHE A 88 -9.31 3.34 6.67
C PHE A 88 -10.81 3.34 6.36
N LEU A 89 -11.23 3.71 5.14
CA LEU A 89 -12.66 3.69 4.78
C LEU A 89 -13.25 2.27 4.86
N SER A 90 -12.38 1.27 4.67
CA SER A 90 -12.73 -0.15 4.62
C SER A 90 -12.57 -0.87 5.97
N CYS A 91 -11.97 -0.24 6.98
CA CYS A 91 -11.62 -0.90 8.22
C CYS A 91 -12.88 -1.06 9.09
N SER A 92 -13.30 -2.31 9.33
CA SER A 92 -14.43 -2.67 10.19
C SER A 92 -14.04 -2.85 11.66
N LYS A 93 -12.74 -2.81 11.97
CA LYS A 93 -12.20 -3.04 13.30
C LYS A 93 -11.68 -1.74 13.88
N THR A 94 -11.78 -1.62 15.20
CA THR A 94 -11.28 -0.50 15.99
C THR A 94 -9.82 -0.23 15.64
N PHE A 95 -9.59 0.94 15.06
CA PHE A 95 -8.28 1.47 14.76
C PHE A 95 -7.52 1.70 16.06
N SER A 96 -6.41 0.99 16.26
CA SER A 96 -5.50 1.28 17.37
C SER A 96 -4.49 2.32 16.92
N VAL A 97 -4.73 3.58 17.26
CA VAL A 97 -3.83 4.73 17.00
C VAL A 97 -2.42 4.47 17.52
N TYR A 98 -2.30 3.67 18.58
CA TYR A 98 -1.03 3.25 19.17
C TYR A 98 -0.05 2.64 18.15
N THR A 99 -0.53 2.08 17.03
CA THR A 99 0.32 1.54 15.96
C THR A 99 1.00 2.63 15.10
N ILE A 100 0.46 3.85 15.05
CA ILE A 100 1.01 4.99 14.27
C ILE A 100 1.95 5.87 15.12
N GLN A 101 1.97 5.72 16.44
CA GLN A 101 2.66 6.66 17.35
C GLN A 101 4.19 6.77 17.19
N SER A 102 4.83 5.94 16.36
CA SER A 102 6.23 6.17 16.01
C SER A 102 6.38 7.37 15.07
N LYS A 103 7.14 8.40 15.48
CA LYS A 103 7.43 9.61 14.66
C LYS A 103 7.85 9.28 13.22
N ASN A 104 8.65 8.23 13.04
CA ASN A 104 9.11 7.75 11.73
C ASN A 104 7.99 7.32 10.76
N ILE A 105 6.86 6.83 11.27
CA ILE A 105 5.72 6.43 10.44
C ILE A 105 4.92 7.67 10.06
N ILE A 106 4.65 8.56 11.03
CA ILE A 106 3.86 9.78 10.81
C ILE A 106 4.48 10.64 9.71
N GLU A 107 5.79 10.84 9.74
CA GLU A 107 6.52 11.65 8.74
C GLU A 107 6.42 11.08 7.31
N LYS A 108 6.16 9.78 7.17
CA LYS A 108 5.99 9.12 5.87
C LYS A 108 4.55 9.19 5.36
N ILE A 109 3.56 9.52 6.19
CA ILE A 109 2.15 9.55 5.79
C ILE A 109 1.92 10.74 4.86
N ARG A 110 1.67 10.46 3.58
CA ARG A 110 1.31 11.47 2.57
C ARG A 110 -0.19 11.66 2.45
N LYS A 111 -0.96 10.61 2.74
CA LYS A 111 -2.41 10.59 2.58
C LYS A 111 -3.05 9.68 3.60
N LEU A 112 -4.09 10.21 4.23
CA LEU A 112 -4.88 9.51 5.23
C LEU A 112 -6.36 9.68 4.87
N ARG A 113 -7.06 8.56 4.67
CA ARG A 113 -8.52 8.55 4.51
C ARG A 113 -9.11 7.85 5.72
N ILE A 114 -9.98 8.55 6.44
CA ILE A 114 -10.64 8.07 7.66
C ILE A 114 -12.13 8.40 7.57
N LYS A 115 -12.96 7.55 8.19
CA LYS A 115 -14.35 7.89 8.48
C LYS A 115 -14.40 8.71 9.76
N PHE A 116 -15.31 9.68 9.82
CA PHE A 116 -15.37 10.65 10.91
C PHE A 116 -15.54 9.99 12.30
N TYR A 117 -16.34 8.93 12.41
CA TYR A 117 -16.52 8.20 13.67
C TYR A 117 -15.29 7.39 14.13
N ASN A 118 -14.22 7.32 13.33
CA ASN A 118 -12.94 6.73 13.74
C ASN A 118 -11.96 7.78 14.29
N LEU A 119 -12.34 9.08 14.34
CA LEU A 119 -11.51 10.16 14.88
C LEU A 119 -11.40 10.12 16.41
N ASP A 120 -12.40 9.58 17.11
CA ASP A 120 -12.40 9.49 18.58
C ASP A 120 -11.21 8.70 19.13
N CYS A 121 -10.58 7.86 18.30
CA CYS A 121 -9.38 7.11 18.65
C CYS A 121 -8.09 7.96 18.65
N LEU A 122 -8.09 9.14 18.00
CA LEU A 122 -6.90 9.99 17.77
C LEU A 122 -6.70 11.06 18.86
N THR A 123 -7.68 11.31 19.72
CA THR A 123 -7.68 12.42 20.68
C THR A 123 -7.38 12.01 22.12
N SER A 124 -7.07 10.75 22.39
CA SER A 124 -6.93 10.24 23.77
C SER A 124 -5.61 10.59 24.49
N ASP A 125 -4.70 11.34 23.87
CA ASP A 125 -3.41 11.76 24.47
C ASP A 125 -3.26 13.30 24.52
N VAL A 126 -4.30 14.02 24.95
CA VAL A 126 -4.18 15.44 25.36
C VAL A 126 -4.65 15.58 26.82
N GLU A 127 -3.77 15.15 27.73
CA GLU A 127 -3.69 15.65 29.12
C GLU A 127 -2.25 16.09 29.40
#